data_AF-A0A0D0C5T3-F1
#
_entry.id   AF-A0A0D0C5T3-F1
#
_cell.length_a   1.000
_cell.length_b   1.000
_cell.length_c   1.000
_cell.angle_alpha   90.00
_cell.angle_beta   90.00
_cell.angle_gamma   90.00
#
_symmetry.space_group_name_H-M   'P 1'
#
loop_
_entity.id
_entity.type
_entity.pdbx_description
1 polymer ?
#
loop_
_entity_poly.entity_id
_entity_poly.type
_entity_poly.pdbx_seq_one_letter_code
_entity_poly.pdbx_strand_id
1 'polypeptide(L)' 'TREHIIQSCELYSEHRHILWEASQDLDLVELLGEEEGIEATVEFIQTSGAFSKMGRNRKETEEPRKEED' A
#
# COMPACT_ATOMS: atom_id res chain seq x y z
N THR A 1 -11.57 -4.76 5.39
CA THR A 1 -11.18 -6.09 4.90
C THR A 1 -9.94 -5.97 4.01
N ARG A 2 -9.14 -7.04 3.83
CA ARG A 2 -7.94 -7.02 2.96
C ARG A 2 -8.29 -6.58 1.53
N GLU A 3 -9.33 -7.17 0.97
CA GLU A 3 -9.88 -6.83 -0.34
C GLU A 3 -10.24 -5.35 -0.46
N HIS A 4 -10.98 -4.80 0.51
CA HIS A 4 -11.27 -3.36 0.54
C HIS A 4 -10.00 -2.50 0.52
N ILE A 5 -8.98 -2.84 1.32
CA ILE A 5 -7.72 -2.08 1.38
C ILE A 5 -7.02 -2.04 0.02
N ILE A 6 -7.04 -3.16 -0.70
CA ILE A 6 -6.39 -3.32 -2.00
C ILE A 6 -7.22 -2.66 -3.12
N GLN A 7 -8.52 -2.94 -3.18
CA GLN A 7 -9.35 -2.62 -4.35
C GLN A 7 -10.10 -1.29 -4.24
N SER A 8 -10.54 -0.88 -3.06
CA SER A 8 -11.54 0.20 -2.93
C SER A 8 -11.21 1.27 -1.90
N CYS A 9 -10.23 1.06 -1.04
CA CYS A 9 -9.94 1.99 0.05
C CYS A 9 -9.36 3.30 -0.48
N GLU A 10 -10.11 4.38 -0.32
CA GLU A 10 -9.75 5.72 -0.79
C GLU A 10 -8.46 6.23 -0.14
N LEU A 11 -8.18 5.81 1.10
CA LEU A 11 -6.95 6.19 1.82
C LEU A 11 -5.67 5.78 1.06
N TYR A 12 -5.73 4.72 0.25
CA TYR A 12 -4.59 4.17 -0.46
C TYR A 12 -4.74 4.26 -1.98
N SER A 13 -5.71 5.05 -2.49
CA SER A 13 -5.96 5.16 -3.93
C SER A 13 -4.75 5.67 -4.69
N GLU A 14 -3.98 6.59 -4.11
CA GLU A 14 -2.79 7.17 -4.73
C GLU A 14 -1.68 6.12 -4.94
N HIS A 15 -1.57 5.13 -4.06
CA HIS A 15 -0.54 4.09 -4.14
C HIS A 15 -1.01 2.82 -4.86
N ARG A 16 -2.29 2.74 -5.24
CA ARG A 16 -2.88 1.53 -5.85
C ARG A 16 -2.30 1.18 -7.22
N HIS A 17 -1.76 2.17 -7.93
CA HIS A 17 -1.11 1.97 -9.23
C HIS A 17 0.06 0.96 -9.17
N ILE A 18 0.71 0.82 -8.01
CA ILE A 18 1.78 -0.15 -7.77
C ILE A 18 1.27 -1.59 -7.99
N LEU A 19 0.02 -1.86 -7.59
CA LEU A 19 -0.59 -3.18 -7.72
C LEU A 19 -1.05 -3.46 -9.16
N TRP A 20 -1.31 -2.43 -9.96
CA TRP A 20 -1.73 -2.60 -11.37
C TRP A 20 -0.64 -3.16 -12.27
N GLU A 21 0.64 -3.02 -11.89
CA GLU A 21 1.74 -3.62 -12.64
C GLU A 21 1.68 -5.16 -12.58
N ALA A 22 1.22 -5.72 -11.45
CA ALA A 22 1.10 -7.17 -11.27
C ALA A 22 -0.31 -7.72 -11.58
N SER A 23 -1.39 -6.97 -11.30
CA SER A 23 -2.75 -7.37 -11.68
C SER A 23 -3.63 -6.15 -11.94
N GLN A 24 -4.10 -5.99 -13.18
CA GLN A 24 -4.96 -4.87 -13.58
C GLN A 24 -6.32 -4.89 -12.88
N ASP A 25 -6.85 -6.08 -12.56
CA ASP A 25 -8.12 -6.24 -11.85
C ASP A 25 -7.94 -6.20 -10.32
N LEU A 26 -6.69 -6.14 -9.84
CA LEU A 26 -6.34 -6.21 -8.43
C LEU A 26 -6.88 -7.49 -7.77
N ASP A 27 -6.80 -8.59 -8.51
CA ASP A 27 -7.23 -9.90 -8.03
C ASP A 27 -6.30 -10.39 -6.91
N LEU A 28 -6.89 -10.81 -5.80
CA LEU A 28 -6.11 -11.25 -4.63
C LEU A 28 -5.40 -12.57 -4.86
N VAL A 29 -5.89 -13.42 -5.75
CA VAL A 29 -5.25 -14.70 -6.06
C VAL A 29 -3.99 -14.47 -6.88
N GLU A 30 -4.03 -13.58 -7.88
CA GLU A 30 -2.85 -13.16 -8.63
C GLU A 30 -1.85 -12.41 -7.73
N LEU A 31 -2.32 -11.37 -7.02
CA LEU A 31 -1.47 -10.51 -6.18
C LEU A 31 -0.80 -11.26 -5.01
N LEU A 32 -1.37 -12.36 -4.53
CA LEU A 32 -0.82 -13.10 -3.38
C LEU A 32 -0.33 -14.50 -3.74
N GLY A 33 -0.61 -14.96 -4.96
CA GLY A 33 -0.26 -16.29 -5.45
C GLY A 33 0.94 -16.30 -6.39
N GLU A 34 1.27 -15.17 -7.01
CA GLU A 34 2.39 -15.04 -7.93
C GLU A 34 3.54 -14.21 -7.33
N GLU A 35 4.78 -14.49 -7.75
CA GLU A 35 5.97 -13.81 -7.24
C GLU A 35 5.89 -12.29 -7.50
N GLU A 36 5.55 -11.90 -8.73
CA GLU A 36 5.38 -10.50 -9.13
C GLU A 36 4.27 -9.81 -8.33
N GLY A 37 3.16 -10.50 -8.10
CA GLY A 37 2.07 -10.03 -7.24
C GLY A 37 2.52 -9.79 -5.80
N ILE A 38 3.30 -10.72 -5.23
CA ILE A 38 3.82 -10.63 -3.88
C ILE A 38 4.79 -9.44 -3.77
N GLU A 39 5.70 -9.27 -4.74
CA GLU A 39 6.63 -8.15 -4.79
C GLU A 39 5.90 -6.80 -4.87
N ALA A 40 4.92 -6.67 -5.78
CA ALA A 40 4.09 -5.47 -5.89
C ALA A 40 3.30 -5.20 -4.59
N THR A 41 2.78 -6.25 -3.95
CA THR A 41 2.06 -6.12 -2.67
C THR A 41 3.00 -5.66 -1.54
N VAL A 42 4.22 -6.16 -1.50
CA VAL A 42 5.24 -5.73 -0.54
C VAL A 42 5.57 -4.26 -0.75
N GLU A 43 5.80 -3.83 -2.00
CA GLU A 43 6.07 -2.43 -2.32
C GLU A 43 4.90 -1.53 -1.96
N PHE A 44 3.67 -1.94 -2.29
CA PHE A 44 2.45 -1.22 -1.90
C PHE A 44 2.36 -1.04 -0.39
N ILE A 45 2.57 -2.10 0.40
CA ILE A 45 2.53 -2.03 1.87
C ILE A 45 3.62 -1.10 2.40
N GLN A 46 4.83 -1.20 1.85
CA GLN A 46 5.93 -0.33 2.25
C GLN A 46 5.55 1.12 1.96
N THR A 47 5.18 1.46 0.73
CA THR A 47 4.93 2.84 0.30
C THR A 47 3.70 3.46 0.94
N SER A 48 2.59 2.73 1.04
CA SER A 48 1.33 3.23 1.60
C SER A 48 1.25 3.16 3.13
N GLY A 49 2.04 2.28 3.74
CA GLY A 49 1.87 1.92 5.15
C GLY A 49 0.55 1.20 5.45
N ALA A 50 -0.13 0.68 4.43
CA ALA A 50 -1.29 -0.19 4.60
C ALA A 50 -0.94 -1.37 5.52
N PHE A 51 -1.91 -1.83 6.30
CA PHE A 51 -1.75 -2.90 7.30
C PHE A 51 -0.77 -2.59 8.46
N SER A 52 -0.16 -1.41 8.50
CA SER A 52 0.62 -0.97 9.67
C SER A 52 -0.28 -0.48 10.81
N LYS A 53 0.25 -0.48 12.04
CA LYS A 53 -0.47 -0.01 13.23
C LYS A 53 -0.98 1.44 13.11
N MET A 54 -0.26 2.28 12.36
CA MET A 54 -0.61 3.70 12.15
C MET A 54 -1.30 3.96 10.80
N GLY A 55 -1.36 2.96 9.92
CA GLY A 55 -1.96 3.09 8.59
C GLY A 55 -1.27 4.10 7.67
N ARG A 56 0.00 4.45 7.94
CA ARG A 56 0.84 5.40 7.19
C ARG A 56 2.27 4.90 7.07
N ASN A 57 3.00 5.37 6.06
CA ASN A 57 4.38 4.98 5.82
C ASN A 57 5.29 5.46 6.97
N ARG A 58 6.25 4.61 7.36
CA ARG A 58 7.18 4.92 8.47
C ARG A 58 8.02 6.18 8.20
N LYS A 59 8.38 6.47 6.95
CA LYS A 59 9.16 7.64 6.55
C LYS A 59 8.40 8.95 6.75
N GLU A 60 7.07 8.98 6.58
CA GLU A 60 6.26 10.17 6.91
C GLU A 60 6.26 10.49 8.42
N THR A 61 6.51 9.50 9.29
CA THR A 61 6.60 9.71 10.74
C THR A 61 7.96 10.28 11.17
N GLU A 62 8.98 10.20 10.31
CA GLU A 62 10.34 10.69 10.61
C GLU A 62 10.61 12.11 10.09
N GLU A 63 9.61 12.79 9.52
CA GLU A 63 9.71 14.25 9.36
C GLU A 63 9.54 14.90 10.74
N PRO A 64 10.57 15.61 11.26
CA PRO A 64 10.42 16.32 12.52
C PRO A 64 9.33 17.36 12.32
N ARG A 65 8.32 17.32 13.19
CA ARG A 65 7.39 18.42 13.37
C ARG A 65 8.25 19.66 13.61
N LYS A 66 8.39 20.53 12.61
CA LYS A 66 9.03 21.83 12.82
C LYS A 66 8.13 22.57 13.80
N GLU A 67 8.52 22.55 15.08
CA GLU A 67 8.07 23.55 16.04
C GLU A 67 8.64 24.88 15.54
N GLU A 68 7.80 25.65 14.87
CA GLU A 68 8.06 27.06 14.57
C GLU A 68 7.80 27.83 15.88
N ASP A 69 8.88 28.27 16.54
CA ASP A 69 8.88 29.29 17.62
C ASP A 69 9.10 30.69 17.00
#